data_AF-A0A948WXW9-F1
#
_entry.id   AF-A0A948WXW9-F1
#
_cell.length_a   1.000
_cell.length_b   1.000
_cell.length_c   1.000
_cell.angle_alpha   90.00
_cell.angle_beta   90.00
_cell.angle_gamma   90.00
#
_symmetry.space_group_name_H-M   'P 1'
#
loop_
_entity.id
_entity.type
_entity.pdbx_description
1 polymer ?
#
loop_
_entity_poly.entity_id
_entity_poly.type
_entity_poly.pdbx_seq_one_letter_code
_entity_poly.pdbx_strand_id
1 'polypeptide(L)'
;MESKLEQAKHLLEYYVSHLEYAANSDTNFVGFPAYIKPHVDAGDFMSQGTCSLGGSTRNDLAIAAWRDFGDGKLVSFFQSNYSAIFPETYLGWQGSSKRIILAEWEDDDSVYNNQCAAEGASTLLVSRTLLGEDVPHCHVKQLSIYSGKYSELLSSSLEELGLFDGKAPNAMLTQFWECFAAPTDDFVIRDINFLVREIGLNLLSCHRNLILTGVSGAGKTYLAQRVAEFLVAALYHYVNAADHLAKVQFHQSYDYTDFIEGLRPVGLEDGQITFVRKDGIFKSFCKRALAHKDKNFVFIIDEINRGDTSKIFGESLSAIDYDWRGVKGRVQTQLQNLVPEGDEFYEGFYVPENVYLIGTMSDSGGQSDKMDLVFRRRFLWREIKPLECLDLLSVDKLNLDQELSKNLFYEEENSYQERRIWKHSLKVIGFTDRVTTCCKNLNAAIKAEPALGAKCQLGPAYFLNTLHFIEVEGYLGLDWALERVWQLVIEPTIRTYLCGHSQQESDRIVAELKEFYSNKEPLTSTYKR
;
A
#
# COMPACT_ATOMS: atom_id res chain seq x y z
N MET A 1 -18.65 39.40 -2.80
CA MET A 1 -17.76 38.38 -2.22
C MET A 1 -17.82 37.22 -3.18
N GLU A 2 -16.69 36.89 -3.78
CA GLU A 2 -16.59 35.80 -4.75
C GLU A 2 -16.89 34.46 -4.07
N SER A 3 -17.63 33.59 -4.74
CA SER A 3 -17.94 32.26 -4.24
C SER A 3 -16.70 31.37 -4.24
N LYS A 4 -16.65 30.36 -3.36
CA LYS A 4 -15.56 29.38 -3.33
C LYS A 4 -15.34 28.72 -4.71
N LEU A 5 -16.40 28.51 -5.48
CA LEU A 5 -16.26 27.85 -6.78
C LEU A 5 -15.70 28.78 -7.88
N GLU A 6 -16.02 30.07 -7.84
CA GLU A 6 -15.40 31.08 -8.72
C GLU A 6 -13.91 31.21 -8.40
N GLN A 7 -13.58 31.22 -7.11
CA GLN A 7 -12.22 31.14 -6.60
C GLN A 7 -11.44 29.90 -7.09
N ALA A 8 -12.08 28.72 -7.08
CA ALA A 8 -11.52 27.48 -7.61
C ALA A 8 -11.29 27.54 -9.13
N LYS A 9 -12.20 28.17 -9.88
CA LYS A 9 -12.05 28.39 -11.32
C LYS A 9 -10.80 29.21 -11.63
N HIS A 10 -10.61 30.33 -10.95
CA HIS A 10 -9.43 31.19 -11.11
C HIS A 10 -8.12 30.47 -10.78
N LEU A 11 -8.12 29.54 -9.82
CA LEU A 11 -6.95 28.72 -9.50
C LEU A 11 -6.56 27.78 -10.65
N LEU A 12 -7.55 27.09 -11.24
CA LEU A 12 -7.31 26.18 -12.37
C LEU A 12 -6.86 26.95 -13.61
N GLU A 13 -7.44 28.12 -13.86
CA GLU A 13 -7.04 28.99 -14.97
C GLU A 13 -5.62 29.53 -14.79
N TYR A 14 -5.23 29.97 -13.58
CA TYR A 14 -3.84 30.34 -13.27
C TYR A 14 -2.88 29.17 -13.49
N TYR A 15 -3.26 27.97 -13.02
CA TYR A 15 -2.45 26.77 -13.17
C TYR A 15 -2.16 26.42 -14.63
N VAL A 16 -3.22 26.35 -15.45
CA VAL A 16 -3.09 26.09 -16.89
C VAL A 16 -2.24 27.17 -17.55
N SER A 17 -2.50 28.45 -17.22
CA SER A 17 -1.75 29.58 -17.78
C SER A 17 -0.26 29.52 -17.46
N HIS A 18 0.09 29.12 -16.24
CA HIS A 18 1.48 29.02 -15.84
C HIS A 18 2.18 27.89 -16.59
N LEU A 19 1.55 26.72 -16.69
CA LEU A 19 2.09 25.60 -17.46
C LEU A 19 2.32 25.95 -18.93
N GLU A 20 1.35 26.61 -19.57
CA GLU A 20 1.46 27.03 -20.97
C GLU A 20 2.63 28.00 -21.17
N TYR A 21 2.79 28.99 -20.28
CA TYR A 21 3.89 29.94 -20.36
C TYR A 21 5.24 29.29 -20.02
N ALA A 22 5.29 28.43 -19.00
CA ALA A 22 6.52 27.74 -18.62
C ALA A 22 7.01 26.75 -19.70
N ALA A 23 6.09 26.12 -20.43
CA ALA A 23 6.41 25.17 -21.49
C ALA A 23 6.84 25.88 -22.79
N ASN A 24 6.12 26.93 -23.20
CA ASN A 24 6.27 27.52 -24.53
C ASN A 24 6.93 28.90 -24.55
N SER A 25 7.00 29.59 -23.40
CA SER A 25 7.25 31.03 -23.34
C SER A 25 6.31 31.85 -24.25
N ASP A 26 5.16 31.28 -24.62
CA ASP A 26 4.19 31.92 -25.49
C ASP A 26 3.42 32.99 -24.73
N THR A 27 3.16 34.14 -25.36
CA THR A 27 2.38 35.24 -24.76
C THR A 27 1.01 35.39 -25.40
N ASN A 28 0.71 34.57 -26.43
CA ASN A 28 -0.47 34.66 -27.27
C ASN A 28 -1.58 33.66 -26.88
N PHE A 29 -1.73 33.35 -25.59
CA PHE A 29 -2.82 32.52 -25.08
C PHE A 29 -3.70 33.29 -24.08
N VAL A 30 -4.96 32.85 -23.94
CA VAL A 30 -6.03 33.60 -23.24
C VAL A 30 -5.68 33.89 -21.77
N GLY A 31 -5.00 32.95 -21.11
CA GLY A 31 -4.60 33.07 -19.72
C GLY A 31 -3.44 34.03 -19.45
N PHE A 32 -2.60 34.33 -20.44
CA PHE A 32 -1.37 35.09 -20.24
C PHE A 32 -1.62 36.50 -19.70
N PRO A 33 -2.49 37.34 -20.29
CA PRO A 33 -2.72 38.70 -19.81
C PRO A 33 -3.30 38.76 -18.41
N ALA A 34 -4.15 37.79 -18.06
CA ALA A 34 -4.89 37.76 -16.80
C ALA A 34 -4.03 37.23 -15.63
N TYR A 35 -3.25 36.18 -15.86
CA TYR A 35 -2.62 35.41 -14.79
C TYR A 35 -1.09 35.49 -14.76
N ILE A 36 -0.43 35.69 -15.90
CA ILE A 36 1.03 35.53 -16.01
C ILE A 36 1.74 36.85 -16.27
N LYS A 37 1.19 37.69 -17.15
CA LYS A 37 1.75 39.00 -17.51
C LYS A 37 2.15 39.85 -16.29
N PRO A 38 1.33 39.96 -15.22
CA PRO A 38 1.72 40.76 -14.05
C PRO A 38 3.03 40.30 -13.41
N HIS A 39 3.30 38.99 -13.42
CA HIS A 39 4.50 38.40 -12.83
C HIS A 39 5.73 38.51 -13.71
N VAL A 40 5.53 38.38 -15.02
CA VAL A 40 6.59 38.58 -16.01
C VAL A 40 7.03 40.05 -16.01
N ASP A 41 6.07 40.98 -16.01
CA ASP A 41 6.35 42.43 -15.95
C ASP A 41 7.07 42.82 -14.64
N ALA A 42 6.71 42.18 -13.52
CA ALA A 42 7.34 42.42 -12.21
C ALA A 42 8.71 41.73 -12.04
N GLY A 43 9.09 40.84 -12.97
CA GLY A 43 10.31 40.06 -12.88
C GLY A 43 10.31 39.03 -11.74
N ASP A 44 9.14 38.63 -11.25
CA ASP A 44 8.95 37.64 -10.18
C ASP A 44 8.33 36.33 -10.65
N PHE A 45 8.13 36.17 -11.97
CA PHE A 45 7.73 34.91 -12.55
C PHE A 45 8.77 33.81 -12.28
N MET A 46 8.33 32.72 -11.64
CA MET A 46 9.16 31.58 -11.31
C MET A 46 8.79 30.38 -12.17
N SER A 47 9.74 29.91 -12.98
CA SER A 47 9.59 28.66 -13.76
C SER A 47 9.94 27.40 -12.96
N GLN A 48 10.70 27.51 -11.83
CA GLN A 48 11.16 26.40 -10.96
C GLN A 48 11.47 26.88 -9.51
N GLY A 49 11.43 26.01 -8.47
CA GLY A 49 12.03 26.31 -7.14
C GLY A 49 11.39 25.69 -5.86
N THR A 50 12.16 25.18 -4.89
CA THR A 50 11.68 24.55 -3.61
C THR A 50 11.00 25.49 -2.62
N CYS A 51 9.92 25.04 -1.96
CA CYS A 51 9.42 25.64 -0.72
C CYS A 51 9.71 24.72 0.49
N SER A 52 10.62 25.14 1.38
CA SER A 52 10.79 24.56 2.71
C SER A 52 10.28 25.55 3.77
N LEU A 53 9.41 25.09 4.67
CA LEU A 53 8.93 25.86 5.81
C LEU A 53 10.07 26.13 6.80
N GLY A 54 10.70 27.29 6.64
CA GLY A 54 11.81 27.76 7.47
C GLY A 54 12.32 29.13 7.06
N GLY A 55 11.41 30.10 6.91
CA GLY A 55 11.76 31.53 6.76
C GLY A 55 11.82 32.03 5.31
N SER A 56 10.68 32.55 4.84
CA SER A 56 10.51 33.47 3.69
C SER A 56 11.07 33.04 2.32
N THR A 57 10.18 32.52 1.46
CA THR A 57 10.36 32.53 -0.01
C THR A 57 9.11 33.13 -0.69
N ARG A 58 9.35 34.02 -1.65
CA ARG A 58 8.47 35.09 -2.16
C ARG A 58 7.14 34.68 -2.87
N ASN A 59 6.80 33.40 -3.00
CA ASN A 59 5.49 32.98 -3.55
C ASN A 59 4.32 33.15 -2.57
N ASP A 60 4.62 33.53 -1.32
CA ASP A 60 3.62 33.88 -0.31
C ASP A 60 2.71 35.05 -0.71
N LEU A 61 3.01 35.82 -1.77
CA LEU A 61 2.21 36.96 -2.22
C LEU A 61 1.13 36.63 -3.26
N ALA A 62 1.31 35.61 -4.11
CA ALA A 62 0.31 35.21 -5.12
C ALA A 62 -0.78 34.30 -4.52
N ILE A 63 -0.42 33.43 -3.56
CA ILE A 63 -1.31 32.48 -2.86
C ILE A 63 -1.60 32.97 -1.43
N ALA A 64 -1.26 34.23 -1.11
CA ALA A 64 -1.32 34.83 0.23
C ALA A 64 -2.68 34.69 0.92
N ALA A 65 -3.76 34.81 0.13
CA ALA A 65 -5.13 34.77 0.62
C ALA A 65 -5.74 33.36 0.67
N TRP A 66 -4.99 32.32 0.28
CA TRP A 66 -5.55 31.02 -0.13
C TRP A 66 -4.99 29.82 0.66
N ARG A 67 -4.43 30.10 1.84
CA ARG A 67 -3.91 29.07 2.75
C ARG A 67 -5.00 28.22 3.40
N ASP A 68 -6.22 28.73 3.53
CA ASP A 68 -7.36 28.03 4.10
C ASP A 68 -8.47 27.91 3.05
N PHE A 69 -8.62 26.73 2.46
CA PHE A 69 -9.73 26.44 1.56
C PHE A 69 -10.45 25.17 2.01
N GLY A 70 -11.72 25.28 2.36
CA GLY A 70 -12.43 24.16 3.00
C GLY A 70 -11.79 23.78 4.35
N ASP A 71 -11.52 22.49 4.55
CA ASP A 71 -10.98 21.93 5.80
C ASP A 71 -9.46 21.64 5.75
N GLY A 72 -8.72 22.17 4.77
CA GLY A 72 -7.28 21.92 4.64
C GLY A 72 -6.48 23.07 4.04
N LYS A 73 -5.17 22.81 3.89
CA LYS A 73 -4.21 23.76 3.31
C LYS A 73 -3.72 23.30 1.93
N LEU A 74 -3.95 24.15 0.93
CA LEU A 74 -3.49 23.94 -0.44
C LEU A 74 -2.02 24.38 -0.56
N VAL A 75 -1.18 23.53 -1.15
CA VAL A 75 0.26 23.80 -1.28
C VAL A 75 0.69 23.56 -2.72
N SER A 76 1.36 24.56 -3.29
CA SER A 76 2.03 24.43 -4.58
C SER A 76 3.47 23.98 -4.34
N PHE A 77 3.89 22.93 -5.05
CA PHE A 77 5.24 22.41 -5.00
C PHE A 77 5.94 22.78 -6.30
N PHE A 78 6.93 23.64 -6.18
CA PHE A 78 7.96 23.81 -7.19
C PHE A 78 9.23 23.18 -6.56
N GLN A 79 10.13 22.54 -7.31
CA GLN A 79 11.47 22.17 -6.82
C GLN A 79 12.51 22.51 -7.89
N SER A 80 13.75 22.80 -7.46
CA SER A 80 14.86 23.23 -8.32
C SER A 80 15.82 22.10 -8.73
N ASN A 81 15.59 20.83 -8.35
CA ASN A 81 16.47 19.71 -8.68
C ASN A 81 15.70 18.53 -9.29
N TYR A 82 15.87 18.35 -10.60
CA TYR A 82 15.44 17.15 -11.32
C TYR A 82 16.39 16.00 -11.03
N SER A 83 15.95 15.02 -10.22
CA SER A 83 16.63 13.72 -10.12
C SER A 83 15.64 12.60 -10.46
N ALA A 84 16.13 11.56 -11.15
CA ALA A 84 15.33 10.45 -11.69
C ALA A 84 14.57 9.59 -10.65
N ILE A 85 14.69 9.88 -9.35
CA ILE A 85 14.22 9.00 -8.26
C ILE A 85 12.89 9.51 -7.65
N PHE A 86 12.56 10.80 -7.77
CA PHE A 86 11.33 11.38 -7.22
C PHE A 86 10.74 12.45 -8.15
N PRO A 87 9.94 12.06 -9.15
CA PRO A 87 9.22 13.04 -9.96
C PRO A 87 7.98 13.48 -9.16
N GLU A 88 7.79 14.77 -8.88
CA GLU A 88 6.67 15.27 -8.06
C GLU A 88 5.91 16.47 -8.66
N THR A 89 4.63 16.54 -8.26
CA THR A 89 3.47 17.19 -8.90
C THR A 89 3.34 18.68 -8.59
N TYR A 90 2.65 19.43 -9.46
CA TYR A 90 2.55 20.89 -9.37
C TYR A 90 1.56 21.44 -8.31
N LEU A 91 0.47 20.70 -8.00
CA LEU A 91 -0.57 21.09 -7.01
C LEU A 91 -0.96 19.90 -6.11
N GLY A 92 -1.01 20.11 -4.78
CA GLY A 92 -1.39 19.08 -3.80
C GLY A 92 -1.99 19.62 -2.49
N TRP A 93 -2.68 18.73 -1.76
CA TRP A 93 -3.15 18.99 -0.38
C TRP A 93 -2.08 18.57 0.63
N GLN A 94 -1.72 19.47 1.54
CA GLN A 94 -0.75 19.16 2.59
C GLN A 94 -1.26 18.01 3.47
N GLY A 95 -0.46 16.94 3.61
CA GLY A 95 -0.78 15.80 4.48
C GLY A 95 -1.70 14.74 3.87
N SER A 96 -2.01 14.80 2.57
CA SER A 96 -2.79 13.77 1.86
C SER A 96 -1.96 13.02 0.81
N SER A 97 -2.43 11.83 0.40
CA SER A 97 -1.92 11.08 -0.77
C SER A 97 -2.62 11.45 -2.09
N LYS A 98 -3.45 12.50 -2.11
CA LYS A 98 -4.10 13.01 -3.33
C LYS A 98 -3.09 13.80 -4.16
N ARG A 99 -2.85 13.37 -5.39
CA ARG A 99 -1.97 14.00 -6.38
C ARG A 99 -2.84 14.49 -7.53
N ILE A 100 -3.01 15.80 -7.67
CA ILE A 100 -4.37 16.25 -7.99
C ILE A 100 -4.61 16.70 -9.43
N ILE A 101 -3.62 17.16 -10.21
CA ILE A 101 -3.93 17.57 -11.61
C ILE A 101 -2.78 17.23 -12.55
N LEU A 102 -3.01 16.28 -13.47
CA LEU A 102 -2.17 16.07 -14.65
C LEU A 102 -2.78 16.85 -15.83
N ALA A 103 -1.91 17.45 -16.66
CA ALA A 103 -2.27 18.15 -17.88
C ALA A 103 -1.93 17.26 -19.08
N GLU A 104 -2.90 17.03 -19.97
CA GLU A 104 -2.70 16.35 -21.26
C GLU A 104 -2.47 17.38 -22.37
N TRP A 105 -1.61 17.10 -23.36
CA TRP A 105 -1.18 18.06 -24.40
C TRP A 105 -1.70 17.69 -25.81
N GLU A 106 -1.81 18.67 -26.71
CA GLU A 106 -2.61 18.53 -27.94
C GLU A 106 -1.95 17.96 -29.21
N ASP A 107 -0.62 17.74 -29.33
CA ASP A 107 -0.02 17.15 -30.56
C ASP A 107 1.19 16.22 -30.32
N ASP A 108 1.02 14.90 -30.53
CA ASP A 108 1.50 14.17 -31.72
C ASP A 108 0.72 12.83 -31.83
N ASP A 109 0.43 12.37 -33.04
CA ASP A 109 -0.24 11.10 -33.41
C ASP A 109 0.62 9.86 -33.14
N SER A 110 1.82 10.04 -32.57
CA SER A 110 2.36 9.03 -31.69
C SER A 110 1.55 9.07 -30.40
N VAL A 111 0.90 7.97 -30.07
CA VAL A 111 0.92 7.53 -28.69
C VAL A 111 2.41 7.46 -28.30
N TYR A 112 3.02 8.59 -27.92
CA TYR A 112 3.99 8.62 -26.85
C TYR A 112 3.18 8.13 -25.68
N ASN A 113 3.07 6.80 -25.66
CA ASN A 113 2.94 6.03 -24.48
C ASN A 113 3.69 6.79 -23.40
N ASN A 114 3.13 6.76 -22.22
CA ASN A 114 3.92 6.58 -21.02
C ASN A 114 4.86 5.35 -21.15
N GLN A 115 5.70 5.25 -22.19
CA GLN A 115 6.80 4.33 -22.38
C GLN A 115 8.07 5.04 -21.90
N CYS A 116 8.04 5.47 -20.64
CA CYS A 116 9.05 4.96 -19.72
C CYS A 116 8.45 3.71 -19.06
N ALA A 117 8.43 2.62 -19.84
CA ALA A 117 8.46 1.29 -19.29
C ALA A 117 9.86 1.07 -18.71
N ALA A 118 10.08 1.64 -17.54
CA ALA A 118 10.97 1.13 -16.50
C ALA A 118 10.23 1.36 -15.19
N GLU A 119 10.15 0.31 -14.37
CA GLU A 119 9.51 0.34 -13.06
C GLU A 119 9.96 1.57 -12.25
N GLY A 120 9.08 2.56 -12.11
CA GLY A 120 9.39 3.76 -11.33
C GLY A 120 9.09 5.07 -12.02
N ALA A 121 7.80 5.46 -11.95
CA ALA A 121 7.26 6.81 -11.96
C ALA A 121 7.11 7.58 -13.29
N SER A 122 6.03 8.38 -13.37
CA SER A 122 5.93 9.58 -14.22
C SER A 122 5.06 10.64 -13.52
N THR A 123 5.64 11.84 -13.41
CA THR A 123 5.02 13.12 -13.08
C THR A 123 5.32 14.07 -14.23
N LEU A 124 4.55 15.16 -14.35
CA LEU A 124 4.88 16.28 -15.24
C LEU A 124 6.28 16.83 -14.92
N LEU A 125 7.16 16.77 -15.92
CA LEU A 125 8.56 17.18 -15.88
C LEU A 125 8.69 18.47 -16.70
N VAL A 126 8.70 19.67 -16.10
CA VAL A 126 9.13 20.91 -16.79
C VAL A 126 10.66 20.99 -16.73
N SER A 127 11.30 19.97 -17.29
CA SER A 127 12.71 19.97 -17.62
C SER A 127 12.75 19.87 -19.14
N ARG A 128 12.59 21.02 -19.80
CA ARG A 128 13.35 21.23 -21.01
C ARG A 128 14.66 21.83 -20.56
N THR A 129 15.67 20.97 -20.44
CA THR A 129 17.06 21.41 -20.48
C THR A 129 17.15 22.46 -21.57
N LEU A 130 17.66 23.65 -21.24
CA LEU A 130 18.09 24.66 -22.21
C LEU A 130 18.60 23.96 -23.49
N LEU A 131 18.05 24.31 -24.66
CA LEU A 131 18.66 24.32 -26.01
C LEU A 131 17.65 23.95 -27.11
N GLY A 132 17.51 24.86 -28.10
CA GLY A 132 17.04 24.56 -29.45
C GLY A 132 15.86 25.41 -29.93
N GLU A 133 16.13 26.38 -30.80
CA GLU A 133 15.13 27.03 -31.66
C GLU A 133 14.49 25.95 -32.57
N ASP A 134 13.18 26.02 -32.78
CA ASP A 134 12.34 25.14 -33.63
C ASP A 134 11.72 23.90 -32.98
N VAL A 135 10.69 24.12 -32.15
CA VAL A 135 9.80 23.06 -31.65
C VAL A 135 8.34 23.51 -31.78
N PRO A 136 7.40 22.63 -32.19
CA PRO A 136 5.97 22.94 -32.24
C PRO A 136 5.42 23.41 -30.88
N HIS A 137 4.53 24.40 -30.90
CA HIS A 137 3.79 24.87 -29.72
C HIS A 137 2.90 23.74 -29.17
N CYS A 138 2.94 23.47 -27.87
CA CYS A 138 2.04 22.51 -27.22
C CYS A 138 1.10 23.22 -26.24
N HIS A 139 -0.19 22.87 -26.25
CA HIS A 139 -1.20 23.47 -25.36
C HIS A 139 -1.84 22.44 -24.44
N VAL A 140 -2.26 22.87 -23.25
CA VAL A 140 -2.98 22.00 -22.31
C VAL A 140 -4.39 21.77 -22.84
N LYS A 141 -4.78 20.52 -22.99
CA LYS A 141 -6.08 20.11 -23.52
C LYS A 141 -7.10 19.77 -22.44
N GLN A 142 -6.63 19.09 -21.41
CA GLN A 142 -7.47 18.38 -20.46
C GLN A 142 -6.81 18.31 -19.08
N LEU A 143 -7.66 18.31 -18.05
CA LEU A 143 -7.26 18.18 -16.66
C LEU A 143 -7.86 16.91 -16.06
N SER A 144 -7.04 16.20 -15.31
CA SER A 144 -7.40 14.89 -14.74
C SER A 144 -7.02 14.81 -13.26
N ILE A 145 -7.97 14.39 -12.41
CA ILE A 145 -7.77 14.15 -10.98
C ILE A 145 -7.45 12.68 -10.75
N TYR A 146 -6.41 12.41 -9.96
CA TYR A 146 -6.02 11.04 -9.61
C TYR A 146 -6.09 10.78 -8.10
N SER A 147 -6.47 9.57 -7.74
CA SER A 147 -6.29 9.04 -6.39
C SER A 147 -5.05 8.16 -6.32
N GLY A 148 -4.23 8.36 -5.28
CA GLY A 148 -3.06 7.54 -5.02
C GLY A 148 -2.05 7.63 -6.16
N LYS A 149 -1.70 6.48 -6.77
CA LYS A 149 -0.67 6.46 -7.81
C LYS A 149 -1.19 6.74 -9.21
N TYR A 150 -2.30 6.16 -9.71
CA TYR A 150 -2.78 6.40 -11.10
C TYR A 150 -4.25 5.98 -11.35
N SER A 151 -5.15 5.95 -10.36
CA SER A 151 -6.59 5.78 -10.66
C SER A 151 -7.20 7.13 -10.97
N GLU A 152 -7.53 7.34 -12.24
CA GLU A 152 -8.26 8.52 -12.69
C GLU A 152 -9.63 8.54 -12.00
N LEU A 153 -9.84 9.56 -11.17
CA LEU A 153 -11.12 9.81 -10.52
C LEU A 153 -12.07 10.54 -11.45
N LEU A 154 -11.54 11.52 -12.19
CA LEU A 154 -12.31 12.36 -13.10
C LEU A 154 -11.38 13.04 -14.10
N SER A 155 -11.86 13.18 -15.33
CA SER A 155 -11.18 13.80 -16.45
C SER A 155 -12.14 14.67 -17.24
N SER A 156 -11.73 15.86 -17.63
CA SER A 156 -12.55 16.76 -18.46
C SER A 156 -11.69 17.75 -19.24
N SER A 157 -12.11 18.07 -20.46
CA SER A 157 -11.42 19.08 -21.26
C SER A 157 -11.52 20.48 -20.63
N LEU A 158 -10.62 21.39 -21.01
CA LEU A 158 -10.71 22.79 -20.55
C LEU A 158 -12.06 23.44 -20.93
N GLU A 159 -12.59 23.11 -22.10
CA GLU A 159 -13.88 23.59 -22.59
C GLU A 159 -15.05 23.05 -21.76
N GLU A 160 -15.04 21.75 -21.43
CA GLU A 160 -16.07 21.10 -20.60
C GLU A 160 -16.08 21.65 -19.17
N LEU A 161 -14.90 21.94 -18.62
CA LEU A 161 -14.75 22.62 -17.33
C LEU A 161 -15.13 24.11 -17.39
N GLY A 162 -15.32 24.66 -18.60
CA GLY A 162 -15.64 26.06 -18.81
C GLY A 162 -14.49 26.98 -18.36
N LEU A 163 -13.24 26.56 -18.46
CA LEU A 163 -12.09 27.40 -18.12
C LEU A 163 -11.86 28.43 -19.24
N PHE A 164 -11.49 29.66 -18.87
CA PHE A 164 -11.23 30.79 -19.77
C PHE A 164 -12.43 31.30 -20.58
N ASP A 165 -13.65 30.84 -20.31
CA ASP A 165 -14.85 31.21 -21.06
C ASP A 165 -15.51 32.53 -20.58
N GLY A 166 -14.99 33.14 -19.50
CA GLY A 166 -15.49 34.37 -18.90
C GLY A 166 -16.87 34.25 -18.25
N LYS A 167 -17.40 33.03 -18.07
CA LYS A 167 -18.71 32.77 -17.44
C LYS A 167 -18.57 32.30 -15.99
N ALA A 168 -19.68 32.26 -15.27
CA ALA A 168 -19.72 31.64 -13.94
C ALA A 168 -19.39 30.13 -14.01
N PRO A 169 -18.86 29.52 -12.93
CA PRO A 169 -18.61 28.08 -12.86
C PRO A 169 -19.79 27.23 -13.30
N ASN A 170 -19.53 26.25 -14.16
CA ASN A 170 -20.55 25.33 -14.65
C ASN A 170 -20.67 24.09 -13.73
N ALA A 171 -21.68 23.25 -13.95
CA ALA A 171 -21.92 22.06 -13.13
C ALA A 171 -20.76 21.05 -13.20
N MET A 172 -20.08 20.96 -14.35
CA MET A 172 -18.93 20.07 -14.53
C MET A 172 -17.76 20.51 -13.63
N LEU A 173 -17.48 21.81 -13.57
CA LEU A 173 -16.48 22.39 -12.71
C LEU A 173 -16.84 22.21 -11.23
N THR A 174 -18.12 22.33 -10.86
CA THR A 174 -18.60 22.01 -9.51
C THR A 174 -18.26 20.57 -9.13
N GLN A 175 -18.65 19.61 -9.97
CA GLN A 175 -18.41 18.19 -9.74
C GLN A 175 -16.91 17.89 -9.66
N PHE A 176 -16.12 18.46 -10.57
CA PHE A 176 -14.67 18.34 -10.59
C PHE A 176 -14.04 18.85 -9.30
N TRP A 177 -14.50 20.02 -8.83
CA TRP A 177 -14.03 20.60 -7.60
C TRP A 177 -14.46 19.82 -6.35
N GLU A 178 -15.67 19.27 -6.31
CA GLU A 178 -16.14 18.45 -5.18
C GLU A 178 -15.32 17.16 -5.06
N CYS A 179 -15.01 16.50 -6.18
CA CYS A 179 -14.09 15.36 -6.19
C CYS A 179 -12.67 15.74 -5.72
N PHE A 180 -12.19 16.91 -6.17
CA PHE A 180 -10.91 17.49 -5.75
C PHE A 180 -10.86 17.76 -4.24
N ALA A 181 -11.93 18.36 -3.68
CA ALA A 181 -12.00 18.89 -2.31
C ALA A 181 -12.55 17.91 -1.27
N ALA A 182 -13.08 16.74 -1.67
CA ALA A 182 -13.64 15.76 -0.75
C ALA A 182 -12.65 15.35 0.38
N PRO A 183 -13.10 15.18 1.63
CA PRO A 183 -12.25 14.73 2.73
C PRO A 183 -11.55 13.41 2.40
N THR A 184 -10.29 13.28 2.81
CA THR A 184 -9.48 12.08 2.57
C THR A 184 -10.06 10.79 3.16
N ASP A 185 -10.94 10.87 4.14
CA ASP A 185 -11.39 9.70 4.88
C ASP A 185 -12.39 8.81 4.11
N ASP A 186 -13.15 9.37 3.15
CA ASP A 186 -14.16 8.60 2.41
C ASP A 186 -13.62 7.89 1.16
N PHE A 187 -12.47 8.33 0.63
CA PHE A 187 -11.94 7.87 -0.67
C PHE A 187 -10.51 7.32 -0.62
N VAL A 188 -9.86 7.33 0.55
CA VAL A 188 -8.56 6.67 0.72
C VAL A 188 -8.79 5.16 0.77
N ILE A 189 -8.82 4.54 -0.41
CA ILE A 189 -8.20 3.23 -0.49
C ILE A 189 -6.71 3.50 -0.30
N ARG A 190 -6.17 3.20 0.89
CA ARG A 190 -4.71 3.20 1.09
C ARG A 190 -4.17 2.13 0.15
N ASP A 191 -3.58 2.55 -0.96
CA ASP A 191 -2.97 1.63 -1.90
C ASP A 191 -1.98 0.75 -1.12
N ILE A 192 -2.05 -0.57 -1.32
CA ILE A 192 -1.09 -1.48 -0.72
C ILE A 192 0.36 -1.08 -0.99
N ASN A 193 0.66 -0.42 -2.12
CA ASN A 193 1.96 0.16 -2.43
C ASN A 193 2.33 1.33 -1.51
N PHE A 194 1.35 2.13 -1.09
CA PHE A 194 1.55 3.16 -0.08
C PHE A 194 1.89 2.51 1.27
N LEU A 195 1.14 1.49 1.70
CA LEU A 195 1.43 0.75 2.93
C LEU A 195 2.82 0.09 2.87
N VAL A 196 3.18 -0.51 1.74
CA VAL A 196 4.50 -1.11 1.52
C VAL A 196 5.61 -0.07 1.69
N ARG A 197 5.43 1.13 1.14
CA ARG A 197 6.41 2.23 1.26
C ARG A 197 6.44 2.82 2.68
N GLU A 198 5.28 3.06 3.30
CA GLU A 198 5.19 3.52 4.69
C GLU A 198 5.94 2.55 5.60
N ILE A 199 5.65 1.26 5.48
CA ILE A 199 6.25 0.23 6.32
C ILE A 199 7.75 0.10 6.01
N GLY A 200 8.13 -0.05 4.74
CA GLY A 200 9.52 -0.28 4.35
C GLY A 200 10.44 0.93 4.59
N LEU A 201 10.05 2.10 4.09
CA LEU A 201 10.89 3.31 4.09
C LEU A 201 10.79 4.12 5.38
N ASN A 202 9.68 4.04 6.12
CA ASN A 202 9.53 4.81 7.35
C ASN A 202 9.71 3.92 8.58
N LEU A 203 8.87 2.89 8.74
CA LEU A 203 8.86 2.11 9.98
C LEU A 203 10.11 1.21 10.12
N LEU A 204 10.37 0.37 9.11
CA LEU A 204 11.48 -0.59 9.13
C LEU A 204 12.85 0.07 8.96
N SER A 205 12.89 1.27 8.37
CA SER A 205 14.10 2.09 8.31
C SER A 205 14.48 2.67 9.68
N CYS A 206 13.50 3.06 10.49
CA CYS A 206 13.71 3.51 11.87
C CYS A 206 13.95 2.35 12.85
N HIS A 207 13.28 1.21 12.65
CA HIS A 207 13.33 0.09 13.58
C HIS A 207 13.23 -1.24 12.83
N ARG A 208 14.29 -2.06 12.87
CA ARG A 208 14.45 -3.27 12.02
C ARG A 208 13.45 -4.40 12.29
N ASN A 209 12.62 -4.28 13.32
CA ASN A 209 11.61 -5.28 13.69
C ASN A 209 10.21 -4.67 13.72
N LEU A 210 9.25 -5.31 13.07
CA LEU A 210 7.85 -4.86 13.01
C LEU A 210 6.90 -6.03 13.20
N ILE A 211 5.80 -5.82 13.92
CA ILE A 211 4.66 -6.72 13.99
C ILE A 211 3.46 -6.06 13.31
N LEU A 212 2.91 -6.75 12.30
CA LEU A 212 1.63 -6.43 11.69
C LEU A 212 0.52 -7.17 12.44
N THR A 213 -0.32 -6.42 13.15
CA THR A 213 -1.48 -6.95 13.87
C THR A 213 -2.79 -6.58 13.18
N GLY A 214 -3.91 -7.15 13.60
CA GLY A 214 -5.23 -6.82 13.07
C GLY A 214 -6.13 -8.05 12.96
N VAL A 215 -7.35 -7.84 12.46
CA VAL A 215 -8.33 -8.91 12.26
C VAL A 215 -7.86 -9.98 11.28
N SER A 216 -8.48 -11.15 11.36
CA SER A 216 -8.26 -12.23 10.40
C SER A 216 -8.57 -11.76 8.96
N GLY A 217 -7.79 -12.24 8.00
CA GLY A 217 -8.02 -11.95 6.58
C GLY A 217 -7.73 -10.51 6.13
N ALA A 218 -7.16 -9.64 6.98
CA ALA A 218 -6.81 -8.25 6.63
C ALA A 218 -5.62 -8.11 5.65
N GLY A 219 -5.05 -9.21 5.16
CA GLY A 219 -3.94 -9.18 4.20
C GLY A 219 -2.55 -8.97 4.82
N LYS A 220 -2.39 -9.15 6.15
CA LYS A 220 -1.12 -8.91 6.88
C LYS A 220 0.06 -9.73 6.33
N THR A 221 -0.14 -11.03 6.11
CA THR A 221 0.89 -11.93 5.58
C THR A 221 1.27 -11.55 4.14
N TYR A 222 0.28 -11.20 3.32
CA TYR A 222 0.53 -10.71 1.97
C TYR A 222 1.30 -9.38 1.99
N LEU A 223 0.91 -8.44 2.86
CA LEU A 223 1.58 -7.16 3.03
C LEU A 223 3.03 -7.34 3.52
N ALA A 224 3.25 -8.22 4.51
CA ALA A 224 4.59 -8.57 4.98
C ALA A 224 5.50 -9.07 3.86
N GLN A 225 4.96 -9.97 3.01
CA GLN A 225 5.68 -10.48 1.84
C GLN A 225 6.02 -9.38 0.83
N ARG A 226 5.06 -8.52 0.49
CA ARG A 226 5.28 -7.39 -0.44
C ARG A 226 6.28 -6.38 0.10
N VAL A 227 6.24 -6.08 1.40
CA VAL A 227 7.24 -5.24 2.07
C VAL A 227 8.61 -5.88 2.00
N ALA A 228 8.71 -7.18 2.26
CA ALA A 228 9.97 -7.89 2.24
C ALA A 228 10.60 -7.90 0.85
N GLU A 229 9.82 -8.20 -0.18
CA GLU A 229 10.23 -8.11 -1.57
C GLU A 229 10.64 -6.69 -1.94
N PHE A 230 9.88 -5.68 -1.53
CA PHE A 230 10.22 -4.27 -1.74
C PHE A 230 11.57 -3.92 -1.10
N LEU A 231 11.83 -4.32 0.14
CA LEU A 231 13.09 -4.02 0.83
C LEU A 231 14.31 -4.71 0.23
N VAL A 232 14.12 -5.90 -0.36
CA VAL A 232 15.19 -6.63 -1.05
C VAL A 232 15.41 -6.07 -2.46
N ALA A 233 14.34 -5.77 -3.19
CA ALA A 233 14.37 -5.29 -4.57
C ALA A 233 14.78 -3.81 -4.68
N ALA A 234 14.38 -2.96 -3.74
CA ALA A 234 14.67 -1.52 -3.76
C ALA A 234 16.17 -1.17 -3.73
N LEU A 235 17.04 -2.15 -3.44
CA LEU A 235 18.48 -1.96 -3.45
C LEU A 235 19.19 -2.52 -4.70
N TYR A 236 18.54 -3.32 -5.57
CA TYR A 236 19.26 -4.00 -6.67
C TYR A 236 18.43 -4.29 -7.93
N HIS A 237 19.06 -4.06 -9.09
CA HIS A 237 18.70 -4.70 -10.36
C HIS A 237 19.12 -6.18 -10.30
N TYR A 238 18.17 -7.11 -10.34
CA TYR A 238 18.42 -8.56 -10.46
C TYR A 238 19.08 -9.23 -9.24
N VAL A 239 18.27 -9.64 -8.26
CA VAL A 239 18.67 -10.60 -7.22
C VAL A 239 17.64 -11.74 -7.19
N ASN A 240 18.11 -12.97 -7.01
CA ASN A 240 17.24 -14.08 -6.65
C ASN A 240 16.67 -13.82 -5.23
N ALA A 241 15.49 -13.22 -5.17
CA ALA A 241 14.87 -12.76 -3.92
C ALA A 241 14.74 -13.89 -2.88
N ALA A 242 14.67 -15.16 -3.32
CA ALA A 242 14.56 -16.32 -2.46
C ALA A 242 15.72 -16.50 -1.48
N ASP A 243 16.94 -16.05 -1.80
CA ASP A 243 18.11 -16.24 -0.93
C ASP A 243 18.15 -15.22 0.22
N HIS A 244 17.49 -14.08 0.02
CA HIS A 244 17.44 -12.92 0.92
C HIS A 244 16.20 -12.89 1.79
N LEU A 245 15.22 -13.73 1.46
CA LEU A 245 13.94 -13.85 2.15
C LEU A 245 13.85 -15.20 2.83
N ALA A 246 13.35 -15.21 4.06
CA ALA A 246 12.93 -16.44 4.71
C ALA A 246 11.58 -16.22 5.39
N LYS A 247 10.74 -17.24 5.36
CA LYS A 247 9.44 -17.23 6.01
C LYS A 247 9.28 -18.49 6.85
N VAL A 248 8.80 -18.32 8.07
CA VAL A 248 8.35 -19.41 8.94
C VAL A 248 6.97 -19.09 9.49
N GLN A 249 6.26 -20.10 9.97
CA GLN A 249 5.02 -19.93 10.72
C GLN A 249 5.20 -20.53 12.11
N PHE A 250 4.93 -19.77 13.15
CA PHE A 250 4.98 -20.30 14.52
C PHE A 250 3.74 -21.13 14.84
N HIS A 251 3.96 -22.17 15.63
CA HIS A 251 2.92 -23.04 16.16
C HIS A 251 3.32 -23.51 17.56
N GLN A 252 2.39 -24.12 18.30
CA GLN A 252 2.58 -24.47 19.72
C GLN A 252 3.78 -25.39 19.98
N SER A 253 4.11 -26.25 19.01
CA SER A 253 5.27 -27.15 19.09
C SER A 253 6.57 -26.57 18.51
N TYR A 254 6.56 -25.35 17.99
CA TYR A 254 7.76 -24.72 17.43
C TYR A 254 8.67 -24.27 18.57
N ASP A 255 9.97 -24.58 18.50
CA ASP A 255 10.88 -24.34 19.62
C ASP A 255 12.24 -23.77 19.21
N TYR A 256 13.06 -23.50 20.23
CA TYR A 256 14.43 -22.98 20.07
C TYR A 256 15.30 -23.87 19.17
N THR A 257 15.10 -25.18 19.21
CA THR A 257 15.95 -26.14 18.51
C THR A 257 15.76 -26.09 17.00
N ASP A 258 14.57 -25.73 16.54
CA ASP A 258 14.26 -25.50 15.14
C ASP A 258 14.65 -24.08 14.67
N PHE A 259 14.59 -23.10 15.58
CA PHE A 259 14.77 -21.69 15.24
C PHE A 259 16.24 -21.23 15.31
N ILE A 260 16.92 -21.51 16.42
CA ILE A 260 18.29 -21.05 16.69
C ILE A 260 19.29 -22.19 16.48
N GLU A 261 19.21 -23.26 17.27
CA GLU A 261 20.05 -24.45 17.12
C GLU A 261 19.63 -25.60 18.03
N GLY A 262 19.92 -26.83 17.61
CA GLY A 262 19.66 -28.02 18.40
C GLY A 262 20.52 -29.21 18.03
N LEU A 263 20.51 -30.22 18.89
CA LEU A 263 21.07 -31.53 18.57
C LEU A 263 20.08 -32.30 17.70
N ARG A 264 20.58 -32.89 16.62
CA ARG A 264 19.81 -33.73 15.69
C ARG A 264 20.53 -35.06 15.47
N PRO A 265 19.82 -36.20 15.50
CA PRO A 265 20.43 -37.48 15.15
C PRO A 265 20.74 -37.48 13.65
N VAL A 266 21.93 -37.96 13.27
CA VAL A 266 22.35 -38.04 11.86
C VAL A 266 22.56 -39.46 11.35
N GLY A 267 22.54 -40.44 12.24
CA GLY A 267 22.68 -41.84 11.87
C GLY A 267 23.15 -42.69 13.05
N LEU A 268 23.52 -43.92 12.72
CA LEU A 268 24.17 -44.85 13.63
C LEU A 268 25.64 -44.95 13.27
N GLU A 269 26.54 -44.64 14.20
CA GLU A 269 27.96 -45.01 14.11
C GLU A 269 28.21 -46.12 15.13
N ASP A 270 28.76 -47.24 14.69
CA ASP A 270 29.00 -48.44 15.52
C ASP A 270 27.78 -48.94 16.30
N GLY A 271 26.58 -48.77 15.73
CA GLY A 271 25.31 -49.17 16.35
C GLY A 271 24.79 -48.22 17.44
N GLN A 272 25.44 -47.06 17.65
CA GLN A 272 25.00 -46.00 18.56
C GLN A 272 24.49 -44.77 17.79
N ILE A 273 23.46 -44.11 18.32
CA ILE A 273 22.89 -42.91 17.69
C ILE A 273 23.85 -41.73 17.90
N THR A 274 24.38 -41.19 16.80
CA THR A 274 25.24 -40.00 16.82
C THR A 274 24.39 -38.74 16.66
N PHE A 275 24.56 -37.80 17.58
CA PHE A 275 23.94 -36.47 17.54
C PHE A 275 24.94 -35.43 17.08
N VAL A 276 24.50 -34.53 16.19
CA VAL A 276 25.28 -33.36 15.80
C VAL A 276 24.48 -32.10 16.06
N ARG A 277 25.19 -31.02 16.38
CA ARG A 277 24.61 -29.68 16.43
C ARG A 277 24.22 -29.26 15.01
N LYS A 278 22.98 -28.81 14.84
CA LYS A 278 22.52 -28.16 13.61
C LYS A 278 22.03 -26.76 13.93
N ASP A 279 22.40 -25.81 13.06
CA ASP A 279 21.84 -24.47 13.09
C ASP A 279 20.35 -24.54 12.75
N GLY A 280 19.55 -23.81 13.51
CA GLY A 280 18.15 -23.56 13.19
C GLY A 280 18.02 -22.61 12.00
N ILE A 281 16.78 -22.43 11.55
CA ILE A 281 16.49 -21.66 10.34
C ILE A 281 16.88 -20.18 10.48
N PHE A 282 16.73 -19.57 11.65
CA PHE A 282 17.07 -18.17 11.87
C PHE A 282 18.58 -17.95 12.02
N LYS A 283 19.28 -18.84 12.74
CA LYS A 283 20.75 -18.78 12.84
C LYS A 283 21.41 -18.97 11.47
N SER A 284 20.94 -19.95 10.70
CA SER A 284 21.39 -20.17 9.32
C SER A 284 21.11 -18.96 8.42
N PHE A 285 19.95 -18.33 8.56
CA PHE A 285 19.61 -17.10 7.83
C PHE A 285 20.54 -15.94 8.17
N CYS A 286 20.85 -15.74 9.45
CA CYS A 286 21.80 -14.72 9.89
C CYS A 286 23.21 -14.96 9.33
N LYS A 287 23.66 -16.21 9.23
CA LYS A 287 24.94 -16.53 8.56
C LYS A 287 24.95 -16.10 7.10
N ARG A 288 23.88 -16.38 6.35
CA ARG A 288 23.75 -15.91 4.96
C ARG A 288 23.80 -14.39 4.86
N ALA A 289 23.14 -13.70 5.79
CA ALA A 289 23.15 -12.24 5.82
C ALA A 289 24.55 -11.65 6.10
N LEU A 290 25.40 -12.34 6.87
CA LEU A 290 26.78 -11.92 7.12
C LEU A 290 27.67 -12.00 5.88
N ALA A 291 27.40 -12.94 4.97
CA ALA A 291 28.12 -13.06 3.70
C ALA A 291 27.81 -11.92 2.71
N HIS A 292 26.70 -11.20 2.92
CA HIS A 292 26.17 -10.17 2.02
C HIS A 292 25.75 -8.91 2.77
N LYS A 293 26.70 -8.27 3.45
CA LYS A 293 26.45 -7.12 4.36
C LYS A 293 25.87 -5.88 3.69
N ASP A 294 26.09 -5.72 2.39
CA ASP A 294 25.55 -4.63 1.57
C ASP A 294 24.06 -4.82 1.25
N LYS A 295 23.55 -6.05 1.39
CA LYS A 295 22.20 -6.42 0.98
C LYS A 295 21.26 -6.56 2.17
N ASN A 296 20.01 -6.14 2.00
CA ASN A 296 18.96 -6.41 2.98
C ASN A 296 18.56 -7.89 2.99
N PHE A 297 18.25 -8.40 4.18
CA PHE A 297 17.73 -9.74 4.43
C PHE A 297 16.46 -9.60 5.26
N VAL A 298 15.34 -10.17 4.83
CA VAL A 298 14.07 -10.05 5.55
C VAL A 298 13.57 -11.42 5.99
N PHE A 299 13.29 -11.56 7.28
CA PHE A 299 12.79 -12.77 7.90
C PHE A 299 11.35 -12.55 8.37
N ILE A 300 10.40 -13.25 7.77
CA ILE A 300 8.98 -13.17 8.07
C ILE A 300 8.60 -14.28 9.06
N ILE A 301 7.92 -13.90 10.14
CA ILE A 301 7.40 -14.82 11.16
C ILE A 301 5.88 -14.71 11.16
N ASP A 302 5.24 -15.63 10.45
CA ASP A 302 3.79 -15.70 10.34
C ASP A 302 3.18 -16.26 11.63
N GLU A 303 2.07 -15.69 12.08
CA GLU A 303 1.36 -16.10 13.31
C GLU A 303 2.29 -16.16 14.54
N ILE A 304 3.11 -15.12 14.71
CA ILE A 304 4.18 -15.05 15.72
C ILE A 304 3.69 -15.31 17.15
N ASN A 305 2.41 -15.06 17.42
CA ASN A 305 1.78 -15.26 18.72
C ASN A 305 1.29 -16.69 19.01
N ARG A 306 1.41 -17.63 18.05
CA ARG A 306 1.01 -19.04 18.26
C ARG A 306 2.07 -19.90 18.94
N GLY A 307 3.32 -19.43 18.97
CA GLY A 307 4.43 -20.06 19.68
C GLY A 307 4.79 -19.30 20.96
N ASP A 308 5.51 -19.97 21.86
CA ASP A 308 6.13 -19.31 23.01
C ASP A 308 7.34 -18.50 22.54
N THR A 309 7.11 -17.23 22.19
CA THR A 309 8.14 -16.34 21.63
C THR A 309 9.38 -16.21 22.50
N SER A 310 9.23 -16.15 23.82
CA SER A 310 10.38 -16.08 24.74
C SER A 310 11.20 -17.36 24.69
N LYS A 311 10.55 -18.53 24.68
CA LYS A 311 11.23 -19.83 24.56
C LYS A 311 11.88 -20.01 23.19
N ILE A 312 11.20 -19.64 22.10
CA ILE A 312 11.70 -19.84 20.73
C ILE A 312 12.94 -18.98 20.45
N PHE A 313 12.92 -17.70 20.85
CA PHE A 313 14.06 -16.82 20.63
C PHE A 313 15.19 -17.07 21.64
N GLY A 314 14.88 -17.48 22.87
CA GLY A 314 15.90 -17.70 23.91
C GLY A 314 16.78 -16.47 24.09
N GLU A 315 18.10 -16.67 24.07
CA GLU A 315 19.10 -15.63 24.26
C GLU A 315 19.15 -14.63 23.09
N SER A 316 18.75 -15.06 21.87
CA SER A 316 18.73 -14.20 20.69
C SER A 316 17.76 -13.02 20.83
N LEU A 317 16.83 -13.09 21.78
CA LEU A 317 15.92 -11.99 22.08
C LEU A 317 16.66 -10.69 22.40
N SER A 318 17.83 -10.76 23.05
CA SER A 318 18.64 -9.55 23.29
C SER A 318 19.30 -9.04 22.00
N ALA A 319 19.70 -9.93 21.10
CA ALA A 319 20.40 -9.59 19.87
C ALA A 319 19.48 -9.02 18.77
N ILE A 320 18.17 -9.24 18.84
CA ILE A 320 17.23 -8.63 17.88
C ILE A 320 16.96 -7.15 18.16
N ASP A 321 17.24 -6.68 19.38
CA ASP A 321 17.04 -5.28 19.77
C ASP A 321 17.85 -4.35 18.85
N TYR A 322 17.22 -3.28 18.37
CA TYR A 322 17.77 -2.41 17.32
C TYR A 322 19.17 -1.88 17.70
N ASP A 323 19.34 -1.45 18.96
CA ASP A 323 20.58 -0.89 19.46
C ASP A 323 21.67 -1.94 19.70
N TRP A 324 21.33 -3.22 19.71
CA TRP A 324 22.22 -4.34 20.04
C TRP A 324 22.52 -5.25 18.85
N ARG A 325 22.13 -4.89 17.63
CA ARG A 325 22.51 -5.66 16.44
C ARG A 325 24.02 -5.61 16.16
N GLY A 326 24.50 -6.61 15.42
CA GLY A 326 25.93 -6.77 15.13
C GLY A 326 26.72 -7.33 16.31
N VAL A 327 28.04 -7.24 16.22
CA VAL A 327 28.97 -7.85 17.18
C VAL A 327 28.75 -7.37 18.63
N LYS A 328 28.19 -6.16 18.82
CA LYS A 328 27.96 -5.56 20.14
C LYS A 328 26.88 -6.25 20.99
N GLY A 329 25.84 -6.83 20.39
CA GLY A 329 24.82 -7.61 21.13
C GLY A 329 24.99 -9.11 20.98
N ARG A 330 26.24 -9.53 20.91
CA ARG A 330 26.61 -10.93 20.90
C ARG A 330 26.14 -11.63 22.17
N VAL A 331 25.57 -12.82 21.99
CA VAL A 331 25.10 -13.71 23.05
C VAL A 331 25.69 -15.10 22.88
N GLN A 332 25.85 -15.81 23.99
CA GLN A 332 26.25 -17.22 23.98
C GLN A 332 24.98 -18.07 23.86
N THR A 333 24.90 -18.92 22.82
CA THR A 333 23.76 -19.83 22.64
C THR A 333 23.92 -21.10 23.49
N GLN A 334 22.82 -21.84 23.70
CA GLN A 334 22.83 -23.06 24.53
C GLN A 334 23.93 -24.07 24.16
N LEU A 335 24.25 -24.22 22.86
CA LEU A 335 25.25 -25.16 22.34
C LEU A 335 26.49 -24.44 21.79
N GLN A 336 26.80 -23.24 22.30
CA GLN A 336 27.90 -22.40 21.81
C GLN A 336 29.27 -23.12 21.83
N ASN A 337 29.54 -23.94 22.85
CA ASN A 337 30.78 -24.72 22.97
C ASN A 337 30.95 -25.79 21.87
N LEU A 338 29.87 -26.10 21.13
CA LEU A 338 29.88 -27.05 20.02
C LEU A 338 29.91 -26.35 18.65
N VAL A 339 30.07 -25.02 18.63
CA VAL A 339 30.29 -24.25 17.40
C VAL A 339 31.77 -24.42 17.00
N PRO A 340 32.08 -24.88 15.78
CA PRO A 340 33.46 -25.18 15.38
C PRO A 340 34.30 -23.91 15.18
N GLU A 341 35.60 -24.02 15.44
CA GLU A 341 36.56 -22.96 15.16
C GLU A 341 36.58 -22.67 13.65
N GLY A 342 36.40 -21.40 13.28
CA GLY A 342 36.21 -20.95 11.89
C GLY A 342 34.77 -20.63 11.48
N ASP A 343 33.77 -20.96 12.30
CA ASP A 343 32.38 -20.52 12.12
C ASP A 343 32.22 -19.02 12.40
N GLU A 344 31.38 -18.31 11.65
CA GLU A 344 31.16 -16.87 11.85
C GLU A 344 30.60 -16.53 13.24
N PHE A 345 29.95 -17.49 13.89
CA PHE A 345 29.41 -17.37 15.23
C PHE A 345 30.20 -18.14 16.28
N TYR A 346 31.47 -18.52 16.02
CA TYR A 346 32.32 -19.23 16.98
C TYR A 346 32.43 -18.51 18.34
N GLU A 347 32.62 -17.19 18.29
CA GLU A 347 32.74 -16.35 19.50
C GLU A 347 31.39 -16.03 20.17
N GLY A 348 30.27 -16.35 19.52
CA GLY A 348 28.91 -16.04 19.97
C GLY A 348 27.99 -15.62 18.83
N PHE A 349 26.70 -15.86 19.00
CA PHE A 349 25.66 -15.48 18.04
C PHE A 349 25.27 -14.01 18.18
N TYR A 350 24.96 -13.36 17.06
CA TYR A 350 24.34 -12.04 17.02
C TYR A 350 23.50 -11.89 15.74
N VAL A 351 22.56 -10.94 15.74
CA VAL A 351 21.74 -10.67 14.57
C VAL A 351 22.40 -9.55 13.74
N PRO A 352 22.69 -9.78 12.44
CA PRO A 352 23.30 -8.77 11.58
C PRO A 352 22.44 -7.50 11.42
N GLU A 353 23.07 -6.36 11.14
CA GLU A 353 22.40 -5.05 11.01
C GLU A 353 21.51 -4.95 9.76
N ASN A 354 21.83 -5.74 8.73
CA ASN A 354 21.10 -5.84 7.46
C ASN A 354 19.93 -6.84 7.49
N VAL A 355 19.64 -7.46 8.64
CA VAL A 355 18.48 -8.34 8.83
C VAL A 355 17.25 -7.54 9.29
N TYR A 356 16.08 -7.81 8.74
CA TYR A 356 14.80 -7.20 9.14
C TYR A 356 13.85 -8.31 9.57
N LEU A 357 13.09 -8.08 10.65
CA LEU A 357 12.08 -9.03 11.13
C LEU A 357 10.69 -8.46 10.89
N ILE A 358 9.82 -9.23 10.25
CA ILE A 358 8.40 -8.88 10.08
C ILE A 358 7.55 -10.00 10.65
N GLY A 359 6.92 -9.76 11.80
CA GLY A 359 5.94 -10.65 12.40
C GLY A 359 4.53 -10.34 11.90
N THR A 360 3.67 -11.35 11.79
CA THR A 360 2.23 -11.16 11.63
C THR A 360 1.49 -11.82 12.80
N MET A 361 0.39 -11.21 13.22
CA MET A 361 -0.48 -11.81 14.23
C MET A 361 -1.93 -11.43 14.02
N SER A 362 -2.83 -12.33 14.42
CA SER A 362 -4.27 -12.12 14.36
C SER A 362 -4.84 -11.83 15.75
N ASP A 363 -5.60 -10.75 15.88
CA ASP A 363 -6.20 -10.30 17.15
C ASP A 363 -7.44 -11.12 17.57
N SER A 364 -8.01 -11.88 16.64
CA SER A 364 -9.30 -12.58 16.79
C SER A 364 -9.21 -13.91 17.56
N GLY A 365 -8.02 -14.32 18.01
CA GLY A 365 -7.84 -15.48 18.88
C GLY A 365 -7.50 -15.00 20.29
N GLY A 366 -8.26 -15.42 21.30
CA GLY A 366 -8.02 -15.13 22.74
C GLY A 366 -6.66 -15.60 23.30
N GLN A 367 -5.70 -15.89 22.44
CA GLN A 367 -4.27 -16.08 22.71
C GLN A 367 -3.45 -14.80 22.51
N SER A 368 -4.07 -13.66 22.13
CA SER A 368 -3.40 -12.36 21.88
C SER A 368 -2.62 -11.79 23.07
N ASP A 369 -2.85 -12.32 24.28
CA ASP A 369 -2.32 -11.75 25.52
C ASP A 369 -1.08 -12.48 26.08
N LYS A 370 -0.50 -13.44 25.33
CA LYS A 370 0.65 -14.25 25.81
C LYS A 370 2.03 -13.75 25.39
N MET A 371 2.15 -12.60 24.73
CA MET A 371 3.46 -12.02 24.41
C MET A 371 3.96 -11.14 25.57
N ASP A 372 5.08 -11.55 26.16
CA ASP A 372 5.75 -10.83 27.25
C ASP A 372 6.16 -9.41 26.82
N LEU A 373 6.00 -8.44 27.73
CA LEU A 373 6.42 -7.04 27.59
C LEU A 373 7.89 -6.90 27.15
N VAL A 374 8.76 -7.79 27.63
CA VAL A 374 10.17 -7.84 27.22
C VAL A 374 10.28 -8.09 25.72
N PHE A 375 9.48 -8.99 25.16
CA PHE A 375 9.43 -9.21 23.72
C PHE A 375 8.80 -8.00 23.00
N ARG A 376 7.67 -7.51 23.50
CA ARG A 376 6.89 -6.45 22.82
C ARG A 376 7.70 -5.18 22.54
N ARG A 377 8.56 -4.75 23.46
CA ARG A 377 9.37 -3.52 23.30
C ARG A 377 10.43 -3.59 22.19
N ARG A 378 10.75 -4.79 21.69
CA ARG A 378 11.75 -5.03 20.63
C ARG A 378 11.15 -5.04 19.23
N PHE A 379 9.87 -4.69 19.10
CA PHE A 379 9.15 -4.60 17.84
C PHE A 379 8.36 -3.29 17.81
N LEU A 380 8.29 -2.66 16.64
CA LEU A 380 7.21 -1.72 16.36
C LEU A 380 5.92 -2.51 16.12
N TRP A 381 4.79 -1.88 16.41
CA TRP A 381 3.47 -2.49 16.25
C TRP A 381 2.63 -1.63 15.31
N ARG A 382 2.17 -2.24 14.22
CA ARG A 382 1.27 -1.60 13.25
C ARG A 382 0.03 -2.45 13.09
N GLU A 383 -1.09 -1.95 13.59
CA GLU A 383 -2.40 -2.55 13.33
C GLU A 383 -2.79 -2.29 11.87
N ILE A 384 -3.19 -3.33 11.14
CA ILE A 384 -3.76 -3.25 9.80
C ILE A 384 -5.27 -3.38 9.93
N LYS A 385 -5.99 -2.28 9.68
CA LYS A 385 -7.45 -2.27 9.74
C LYS A 385 -8.04 -3.15 8.62
N PRO A 386 -9.25 -3.71 8.81
CA PRO A 386 -9.86 -4.62 7.84
C PRO A 386 -9.98 -4.03 6.42
N LEU A 387 -10.14 -2.71 6.30
CA LEU A 387 -10.34 -2.03 5.02
C LEU A 387 -9.06 -1.37 4.48
N GLU A 388 -7.91 -1.45 5.18
CA GLU A 388 -6.67 -0.82 4.70
C GLU A 388 -6.08 -1.55 3.49
N CYS A 389 -6.35 -2.84 3.34
CA CYS A 389 -5.91 -3.65 2.20
C CYS A 389 -7.05 -3.92 1.21
N LEU A 390 -8.07 -3.06 1.15
CA LEU A 390 -9.26 -3.30 0.30
C LEU A 390 -8.92 -3.43 -1.18
N ASP A 391 -7.83 -2.79 -1.60
CA ASP A 391 -7.23 -2.89 -2.92
C ASP A 391 -6.84 -4.31 -3.33
N LEU A 392 -6.74 -5.27 -2.40
CA LEU A 392 -6.60 -6.69 -2.72
C LEU A 392 -7.80 -7.23 -3.53
N LEU A 393 -8.96 -6.58 -3.43
CA LEU A 393 -10.17 -6.92 -4.18
C LEU A 393 -10.22 -6.26 -5.57
N SER A 394 -9.24 -5.43 -5.91
CA SER A 394 -9.16 -4.78 -7.22
C SER A 394 -8.79 -5.78 -8.30
N VAL A 395 -9.55 -5.80 -9.39
CA VAL A 395 -9.26 -6.62 -10.59
C VAL A 395 -7.84 -6.40 -11.13
N ASP A 396 -7.31 -5.19 -10.97
CA ASP A 396 -5.97 -4.84 -11.43
C ASP A 396 -4.86 -5.46 -10.58
N LYS A 397 -5.15 -5.70 -9.29
CA LYS A 397 -4.22 -6.27 -8.29
C LYS A 397 -4.45 -7.73 -7.98
N LEU A 398 -5.50 -8.32 -8.52
CA LEU A 398 -5.61 -9.77 -8.65
C LEU A 398 -4.45 -10.23 -9.53
N ASN A 399 -3.33 -10.51 -8.87
CA ASN A 399 -2.35 -11.45 -9.36
C ASN A 399 -3.12 -12.75 -9.49
N LEU A 400 -3.51 -13.09 -10.73
CA LEU A 400 -3.61 -14.48 -11.13
C LEU A 400 -2.18 -15.03 -11.02
N ASP A 401 -1.71 -15.25 -9.79
CA ASP A 401 -0.37 -15.75 -9.53
C ASP A 401 -0.22 -17.04 -10.32
N GLN A 402 0.97 -17.17 -10.91
CA GLN A 402 1.34 -18.25 -11.82
C GLN A 402 1.06 -19.65 -11.25
N GLU A 403 0.89 -19.82 -9.94
CA GLU A 403 0.56 -21.10 -9.30
C GLU A 403 -0.89 -21.56 -9.48
N LEU A 404 -1.89 -20.66 -9.48
CA LEU A 404 -3.28 -21.03 -9.79
C LEU A 404 -3.45 -21.35 -11.28
N SER A 405 -2.70 -20.65 -12.15
CA SER A 405 -2.67 -20.96 -13.58
C SER A 405 -1.86 -22.21 -13.94
N LYS A 406 -0.83 -22.57 -13.18
CA LYS A 406 0.04 -23.74 -13.44
C LYS A 406 -0.71 -25.07 -13.37
N ASN A 407 -1.77 -25.15 -12.57
CA ASN A 407 -2.54 -26.38 -12.41
C ASN A 407 -3.70 -26.53 -13.41
N LEU A 408 -4.02 -25.50 -14.21
CA LEU A 408 -5.23 -25.51 -15.06
C LEU A 408 -5.00 -25.06 -16.50
N PHE A 409 -3.95 -24.29 -16.80
CA PHE A 409 -3.67 -23.82 -18.16
C PHE A 409 -2.24 -24.19 -18.55
N TYR A 410 -2.13 -25.10 -19.52
CA TYR A 410 -0.88 -25.38 -20.21
C TYR A 410 -0.28 -24.06 -20.73
N GLU A 411 1.03 -23.90 -20.54
CA GLU A 411 1.78 -22.72 -20.96
C GLU A 411 1.74 -22.56 -22.49
N GLU A 412 0.81 -21.75 -23.00
CA GLU A 412 0.84 -21.22 -24.36
C GLU A 412 0.46 -19.72 -24.37
N GLU A 413 0.93 -19.01 -25.41
CA GLU A 413 0.77 -17.56 -25.64
C GLU A 413 -0.70 -17.07 -25.63
N ASN A 414 -1.68 -17.97 -25.81
CA ASN A 414 -3.13 -17.67 -25.70
C ASN A 414 -3.56 -17.21 -24.29
N SER A 415 -2.81 -17.57 -23.26
CA SER A 415 -3.17 -17.28 -21.85
C SER A 415 -3.15 -15.77 -21.50
N TYR A 416 -2.42 -14.92 -22.23
CA TYR A 416 -2.35 -13.48 -21.90
C TYR A 416 -3.58 -12.70 -22.39
N GLN A 417 -4.06 -12.96 -23.61
CA GLN A 417 -5.24 -12.30 -24.16
C GLN A 417 -6.51 -12.73 -23.41
N GLU A 418 -6.64 -14.02 -23.11
CA GLU A 418 -7.76 -14.54 -22.29
C GLU A 418 -7.80 -13.88 -20.91
N ARG A 419 -6.66 -13.70 -20.26
CA ARG A 419 -6.57 -12.97 -18.97
C ARG A 419 -6.99 -11.51 -19.09
N ARG A 420 -6.64 -10.82 -20.17
CA ARG A 420 -7.08 -9.43 -20.42
C ARG A 420 -8.58 -9.34 -20.66
N ILE A 421 -9.12 -10.22 -21.50
CA ILE A 421 -10.57 -10.30 -21.78
C ILE A 421 -11.33 -10.58 -20.49
N TRP A 422 -10.87 -11.53 -19.69
CA TRP A 422 -11.51 -11.87 -18.43
C TRP A 422 -11.44 -10.72 -17.40
N LYS A 423 -10.28 -10.06 -17.25
CA LYS A 423 -10.17 -8.85 -16.40
C LYS A 423 -11.10 -7.75 -16.88
N HIS A 424 -11.22 -7.54 -18.19
CA HIS A 424 -12.17 -6.58 -18.75
C HIS A 424 -13.62 -6.96 -18.41
N SER A 425 -14.00 -8.23 -18.58
CA SER A 425 -15.33 -8.72 -18.20
C SER A 425 -15.64 -8.48 -16.72
N LEU A 426 -14.68 -8.68 -15.82
CA LEU A 426 -14.85 -8.37 -14.39
C LEU A 426 -15.06 -6.87 -14.12
N LYS A 427 -14.37 -6.00 -14.88
CA LYS A 427 -14.58 -4.55 -14.79
C LYS A 427 -15.98 -4.17 -15.29
N VAL A 428 -16.42 -4.75 -16.42
CA VAL A 428 -17.75 -4.49 -17.01
C VAL A 428 -18.88 -4.88 -16.04
N ILE A 429 -18.75 -5.98 -15.31
CA ILE A 429 -19.76 -6.38 -14.31
C ILE A 429 -19.65 -5.64 -12.97
N GLY A 430 -18.74 -4.66 -12.86
CA GLY A 430 -18.54 -3.88 -11.63
C GLY A 430 -18.03 -4.71 -10.45
N PHE A 431 -17.23 -5.77 -10.70
CA PHE A 431 -16.79 -6.72 -9.67
C PHE A 431 -16.16 -6.02 -8.46
N THR A 432 -15.17 -5.15 -8.69
CA THR A 432 -14.44 -4.49 -7.60
C THR A 432 -15.38 -3.63 -6.77
N ASP A 433 -16.18 -2.77 -7.39
CA ASP A 433 -17.11 -1.89 -6.65
C ASP A 433 -18.11 -2.70 -5.83
N ARG A 434 -18.62 -3.79 -6.41
CA ARG A 434 -19.57 -4.68 -5.75
C ARG A 434 -18.97 -5.34 -4.51
N VAL A 435 -17.85 -6.04 -4.67
CA VAL A 435 -17.23 -6.82 -3.60
C VAL A 435 -16.70 -5.91 -2.49
N THR A 436 -16.13 -4.76 -2.86
CA THR A 436 -15.67 -3.75 -1.90
C THR A 436 -16.84 -3.13 -1.13
N THR A 437 -17.98 -2.87 -1.78
CA THR A 437 -19.20 -2.37 -1.11
C THR A 437 -19.74 -3.41 -0.12
N CYS A 438 -19.87 -4.68 -0.51
CA CYS A 438 -20.28 -5.77 0.39
C CYS A 438 -19.35 -5.85 1.62
N CYS A 439 -18.03 -5.76 1.39
CA CYS A 439 -17.03 -5.78 2.46
C CYS A 439 -17.17 -4.59 3.43
N LYS A 440 -17.33 -3.38 2.90
CA LYS A 440 -17.53 -2.16 3.70
C LYS A 440 -18.82 -2.23 4.52
N ASN A 441 -19.94 -2.56 3.88
CA ASN A 441 -21.26 -2.62 4.52
C ASN A 441 -21.30 -3.66 5.63
N LEU A 442 -20.80 -4.87 5.36
CA LEU A 442 -20.75 -5.93 6.37
C LEU A 442 -19.87 -5.52 7.57
N ASN A 443 -18.68 -4.97 7.32
CA ASN A 443 -17.78 -4.55 8.40
C ASN A 443 -18.31 -3.38 9.22
N ALA A 444 -19.08 -2.46 8.62
CA ALA A 444 -19.77 -1.41 9.34
C ALA A 444 -20.84 -1.99 10.27
N ALA A 445 -21.64 -2.95 9.77
CA ALA A 445 -22.66 -3.62 10.55
C ALA A 445 -22.08 -4.47 11.70
N ILE A 446 -21.03 -5.26 11.44
CA ILE A 446 -20.31 -6.04 12.47
C ILE A 446 -19.79 -5.12 13.59
N LYS A 447 -19.21 -3.97 13.22
CA LYS A 447 -18.67 -3.03 14.20
C LYS A 447 -19.76 -2.40 15.08
N ALA A 448 -20.96 -2.19 14.52
CA ALA A 448 -22.11 -1.64 15.23
C ALA A 448 -22.83 -2.68 16.10
N GLU A 449 -22.71 -3.97 15.79
CA GLU A 449 -23.36 -5.07 16.50
C GLU A 449 -22.73 -5.30 17.89
N PRO A 450 -23.49 -5.10 18.99
CA PRO A 450 -22.99 -5.27 20.36
C PRO A 450 -22.39 -6.64 20.67
N ALA A 451 -22.89 -7.71 20.02
CA ALA A 451 -22.39 -9.07 20.24
C ALA A 451 -21.02 -9.36 19.59
N LEU A 452 -20.58 -8.55 18.60
CA LEU A 452 -19.37 -8.82 17.81
C LEU A 452 -18.27 -7.78 18.03
N GLY A 453 -18.59 -6.49 17.80
CA GLY A 453 -17.64 -5.39 17.89
C GLY A 453 -16.49 -5.43 16.86
N ALA A 454 -15.53 -4.49 17.00
CA ALA A 454 -14.50 -4.23 15.98
C ALA A 454 -13.52 -5.40 15.73
N LYS A 455 -13.24 -6.24 16.73
CA LYS A 455 -12.29 -7.37 16.58
C LYS A 455 -12.85 -8.53 15.74
N CYS A 456 -14.17 -8.56 15.54
CA CYS A 456 -14.86 -9.56 14.73
C CYS A 456 -15.05 -9.14 13.27
N GLN A 457 -14.55 -7.96 12.88
CA GLN A 457 -14.55 -7.52 11.49
C GLN A 457 -13.76 -8.50 10.61
N LEU A 458 -14.18 -8.61 9.34
CA LEU A 458 -13.61 -9.54 8.36
C LEU A 458 -12.78 -8.78 7.34
N GLY A 459 -11.52 -9.16 7.17
CA GLY A 459 -10.68 -8.55 6.15
C GLY A 459 -11.02 -8.99 4.72
N PRO A 460 -10.36 -8.39 3.71
CA PRO A 460 -10.72 -8.57 2.30
C PRO A 460 -10.49 -10.01 1.81
N ALA A 461 -9.60 -10.77 2.45
CA ALA A 461 -9.32 -12.15 2.04
C ALA A 461 -10.56 -13.06 2.07
N TYR A 462 -11.53 -12.80 2.96
CA TYR A 462 -12.80 -13.55 3.01
C TYR A 462 -13.65 -13.39 1.75
N PHE A 463 -13.43 -12.32 1.00
CA PHE A 463 -14.18 -11.96 -0.19
C PHE A 463 -13.44 -12.32 -1.49
N LEU A 464 -12.15 -12.69 -1.43
CA LEU A 464 -11.39 -13.10 -2.61
C LEU A 464 -11.95 -14.36 -3.26
N ASN A 465 -12.61 -15.24 -2.49
CA ASN A 465 -13.28 -16.43 -3.01
C ASN A 465 -14.42 -16.11 -3.98
N THR A 466 -14.95 -14.87 -4.00
CA THR A 466 -15.93 -14.46 -5.02
C THR A 466 -15.36 -14.63 -6.41
N LEU A 467 -14.06 -14.36 -6.59
CA LEU A 467 -13.37 -14.54 -7.85
C LEU A 467 -13.38 -16.00 -8.31
N HIS A 468 -13.01 -16.91 -7.40
CA HIS A 468 -12.97 -18.33 -7.68
C HIS A 468 -14.34 -18.88 -8.11
N PHE A 469 -15.42 -18.44 -7.43
CA PHE A 469 -16.77 -18.84 -7.82
C PHE A 469 -17.18 -18.30 -9.20
N ILE A 470 -16.73 -17.10 -9.58
CA ILE A 470 -16.94 -16.56 -10.93
C ILE A 470 -16.11 -17.32 -11.96
N GLU A 471 -14.92 -17.79 -11.63
CA GLU A 471 -14.09 -18.59 -12.55
C GLU A 471 -14.73 -19.95 -12.84
N VAL A 472 -15.26 -20.62 -11.81
CA VAL A 472 -15.82 -21.98 -11.95
C VAL A 472 -17.23 -21.96 -12.53
N GLU A 473 -18.11 -21.04 -12.09
CA GLU A 473 -19.52 -20.99 -12.50
C GLU A 473 -19.95 -19.57 -12.91
N GLY A 474 -19.10 -18.86 -13.66
CA GLY A 474 -19.31 -17.45 -14.03
C GLY A 474 -20.60 -17.13 -14.79
N TYR A 475 -21.21 -18.13 -15.44
CA TYR A 475 -22.51 -17.98 -16.10
C TYR A 475 -23.67 -17.73 -15.12
N LEU A 476 -23.49 -18.02 -13.83
CA LEU A 476 -24.47 -17.73 -12.77
C LEU A 476 -24.38 -16.30 -12.23
N GLY A 477 -23.32 -15.57 -12.59
CA GLY A 477 -23.14 -14.16 -12.29
C GLY A 477 -22.63 -13.84 -10.87
N LEU A 478 -22.37 -12.54 -10.66
CA LEU A 478 -21.72 -12.01 -9.47
C LEU A 478 -22.55 -12.14 -8.19
N ASP A 479 -23.87 -11.93 -8.27
CA ASP A 479 -24.76 -12.04 -7.10
C ASP A 479 -24.79 -13.49 -6.58
N TRP A 480 -24.76 -14.49 -7.47
CA TRP A 480 -24.64 -15.90 -7.08
C TRP A 480 -23.30 -16.19 -6.40
N ALA A 481 -22.19 -15.68 -6.94
CA ALA A 481 -20.86 -15.88 -6.36
C ALA A 481 -20.76 -15.25 -4.96
N LEU A 482 -21.32 -14.06 -4.76
CA LEU A 482 -21.42 -13.41 -3.46
C LEU A 482 -22.29 -14.21 -2.48
N GLU A 483 -23.38 -14.80 -2.94
CA GLU A 483 -24.22 -15.69 -2.14
C GLU A 483 -23.42 -16.91 -1.66
N ARG A 484 -22.60 -17.51 -2.53
CA ARG A 484 -21.73 -18.64 -2.16
C ARG A 484 -20.67 -18.26 -1.13
N VAL A 485 -20.03 -17.11 -1.29
CA VAL A 485 -19.09 -16.59 -0.28
C VAL A 485 -19.78 -16.39 1.06
N TRP A 486 -21.02 -15.88 1.06
CA TRP A 486 -21.78 -15.76 2.29
C TRP A 486 -22.00 -17.11 2.98
N GLN A 487 -22.60 -18.06 2.26
CA GLN A 487 -23.02 -19.35 2.81
C GLN A 487 -21.86 -20.22 3.28
N LEU A 488 -20.75 -20.21 2.53
CA LEU A 488 -19.65 -21.16 2.73
C LEU A 488 -18.50 -20.58 3.56
N VAL A 489 -18.38 -19.25 3.66
CA VAL A 489 -17.22 -18.60 4.27
C VAL A 489 -17.63 -17.63 5.37
N ILE A 490 -18.46 -16.64 5.05
CA ILE A 490 -18.75 -15.53 5.97
C ILE A 490 -19.68 -15.97 7.10
N GLU A 491 -20.81 -16.60 6.79
CA GLU A 491 -21.78 -17.01 7.79
C GLU A 491 -21.20 -18.00 8.82
N PRO A 492 -20.50 -19.08 8.42
CA PRO A 492 -19.84 -19.97 9.38
C PRO A 492 -18.84 -19.25 10.29
N THR A 493 -18.12 -18.26 9.76
CA THR A 493 -17.15 -17.46 10.53
C THR A 493 -17.86 -16.59 11.57
N ILE A 494 -18.91 -15.88 11.18
CA ILE A 494 -19.71 -15.04 12.09
C ILE A 494 -20.36 -15.89 13.18
N ARG A 495 -20.92 -17.06 12.82
CA ARG A 495 -21.51 -18.00 13.78
C ARG A 495 -20.48 -18.50 14.81
N THR A 496 -19.22 -18.62 14.42
CA THR A 496 -18.12 -18.95 15.34
C THR A 496 -17.86 -17.82 16.34
N TYR A 497 -17.95 -16.56 15.92
CA TYR A 497 -17.84 -15.43 16.85
C TYR A 497 -19.02 -15.32 17.82
N LEU A 498 -20.21 -15.78 17.41
CA LEU A 498 -21.41 -15.81 18.23
C LEU A 498 -21.50 -17.05 19.15
N CYS A 499 -20.46 -17.91 19.18
CA CYS A 499 -20.42 -19.05 20.09
C CYS A 499 -20.54 -18.58 21.55
N GLY A 500 -21.66 -18.94 22.19
CA GLY A 500 -22.01 -18.51 23.55
C GLY A 500 -23.32 -17.73 23.63
N HIS A 501 -23.83 -17.22 22.50
CA HIS A 501 -25.16 -16.62 22.40
C HIS A 501 -26.25 -17.68 22.17
N SER A 502 -27.50 -17.31 22.40
CA SER A 502 -28.63 -18.20 22.10
C SER A 502 -28.77 -18.41 20.58
N GLN A 503 -29.33 -19.55 20.17
CA GLN A 503 -29.57 -19.85 18.75
C GLN A 503 -30.45 -18.77 18.10
N GLN A 504 -31.51 -18.36 18.79
CA GLN A 504 -32.45 -17.35 18.29
C GLN A 504 -31.79 -15.98 18.08
N GLU A 505 -30.93 -15.56 19.01
CA GLU A 505 -30.16 -14.32 18.89
C GLU A 505 -29.13 -14.40 17.77
N SER A 506 -28.43 -15.54 17.66
CA SER A 506 -27.44 -15.77 16.61
C SER A 506 -28.08 -15.73 15.22
N ASP A 507 -29.22 -16.40 15.03
CA ASP A 507 -29.94 -16.42 13.76
C ASP A 507 -30.48 -15.03 13.39
N ARG A 508 -30.95 -14.26 14.37
CA ARG A 508 -31.34 -12.86 14.17
C ARG A 508 -30.16 -12.02 13.69
N ILE A 509 -29.02 -12.06 14.37
CA ILE A 509 -27.83 -11.27 14.02
C ILE A 509 -27.33 -11.64 12.63
N VAL A 510 -27.22 -12.94 12.33
CA VAL A 510 -26.78 -13.42 11.01
C VAL A 510 -27.72 -12.95 9.90
N ALA A 511 -29.03 -12.99 10.12
CA ALA A 511 -30.01 -12.49 9.15
C ALA A 511 -29.89 -10.97 8.93
N GLU A 512 -29.73 -10.18 9.99
CA GLU A 512 -29.52 -8.73 9.88
C GLU A 512 -28.22 -8.42 9.11
N LEU A 513 -27.11 -9.10 9.43
CA LEU A 513 -25.83 -8.93 8.73
C LEU A 513 -25.91 -9.34 7.25
N LYS A 514 -26.74 -10.34 6.91
CA LYS A 514 -26.97 -10.76 5.52
C LYS A 514 -27.60 -9.66 4.69
N GLU A 515 -28.52 -8.89 5.26
CA GLU A 515 -29.15 -7.76 4.57
C GLU A 515 -28.10 -6.69 4.21
N PHE A 516 -27.23 -6.33 5.16
CA PHE A 516 -26.14 -5.38 4.92
C PHE A 516 -25.14 -5.89 3.88
N TYR A 517 -24.78 -7.17 3.92
CA TYR A 517 -23.89 -7.79 2.94
C TYR A 517 -24.47 -7.78 1.53
N SER A 518 -25.78 -8.01 1.40
CA SER A 518 -26.47 -8.11 0.11
C SER A 518 -26.81 -6.74 -0.48
N ASN A 519 -26.80 -5.68 0.35
CA ASN A 519 -27.12 -4.32 -0.06
C ASN A 519 -26.16 -3.84 -1.16
N LYS A 520 -26.77 -3.29 -2.22
CA LYS A 520 -26.05 -2.84 -3.41
C LYS A 520 -25.47 -1.45 -3.32
N GLU A 521 -25.97 -0.64 -2.41
CA GLU A 521 -25.55 0.74 -2.25
C GLU A 521 -24.62 0.88 -1.03
N PRO A 522 -23.67 1.82 -1.06
CA PRO A 522 -22.93 2.21 0.13
C PRO A 522 -23.89 2.69 1.21
N LEU A 523 -23.63 2.33 2.47
CA LEU A 523 -24.41 2.88 3.58
C LEU A 523 -24.24 4.41 3.63
N THR A 524 -25.34 5.15 3.42
CA THR A 524 -25.36 6.60 3.66
C THR A 524 -25.24 6.87 5.16
N SER A 525 -24.63 8.00 5.55
CA SER A 525 -24.33 8.41 6.93
C SER A 525 -25.53 8.50 7.88
N THR A 526 -26.73 8.17 7.40
CA THR A 526 -28.01 8.17 8.10
C THR A 526 -28.40 6.86 8.76
N TYR A 527 -27.66 5.75 8.57
CA TYR A 527 -27.90 4.51 9.33
C TYR A 527 -27.25 4.58 10.73
N LYS A 528 -27.80 5.45 11.59
CA LYS A 528 -27.73 5.27 13.05
C LYS A 528 -28.99 4.51 13.45
N ARG A 529 -28.83 3.26 13.88
CA ARG A 529 -29.82 2.60 14.74
C ARG A 529 -29.56 2.98 16.19
#